data_AF-A0A920VVL0-F1
#
_entry.id   AF-A0A920VVL0-F1
#
_cell.length_a   1.000
_cell.length_b   1.000
_cell.length_c   1.000
_cell.angle_alpha   90.00
_cell.angle_beta   90.00
_cell.angle_gamma   90.00
#
_symmetry.space_group_name_H-M   'P 1'
#
loop_
_entity.id
_entity.type
_entity.pdbx_description
1 polymer ?
#
loop_
_entity_poly.entity_id
_entity_poly.type
_entity_poly.pdbx_seq_one_letter_code
_entity_poly.pdbx_strand_id
1 'polypeptide(L)'
;MKKFFYSFVLLSLFIPQVYADKTDLPIGPLGKPDLNGVWQVLNSANYNLEAHSASAALAMIEGPVVPIPHPSVVRLGAVGSIPAGLGVVEGGSIPYKKWALKQRDKNKKNWLDNDPEIKCYLPGVREPLICTFLFRFFTVKKQYFLLMSMQVP
;
A
#
# COMPACT_ATOMS: atom_id res chain seq x y z
N MET A 1 4.53 -50.70 -20.96
CA MET A 1 5.41 -49.51 -20.89
C MET A 1 5.20 -48.52 -22.05
N LYS A 2 5.17 -48.94 -23.33
CA LYS A 2 4.95 -48.02 -24.46
C LYS A 2 3.62 -47.24 -24.43
N LYS A 3 2.50 -47.85 -23.99
CA LYS A 3 1.19 -47.18 -23.88
C LYS A 3 1.15 -46.02 -22.87
N PHE A 4 1.88 -46.14 -21.75
CA PHE A 4 2.02 -45.05 -20.77
C PHE A 4 2.90 -43.92 -21.29
N PHE A 5 3.92 -44.24 -22.08
CA PHE A 5 4.77 -43.24 -22.74
C PHE A 5 3.97 -42.39 -23.75
N TYR A 6 3.13 -43.01 -24.57
CA TYR A 6 2.25 -42.28 -25.49
C TYR A 6 1.18 -41.45 -24.78
N SER A 7 0.63 -41.95 -23.66
CA SER A 7 -0.33 -41.18 -22.85
C SER A 7 0.30 -39.94 -22.21
N PHE A 8 1.57 -40.01 -21.80
CA PHE A 8 2.29 -38.87 -21.23
C PHE A 8 2.65 -37.83 -22.30
N VAL A 9 3.03 -38.28 -23.51
CA VAL A 9 3.27 -37.40 -24.66
C VAL A 9 1.98 -36.70 -25.11
N LEU A 10 0.84 -37.40 -25.15
CA LEU A 10 -0.45 -36.80 -25.50
C LEU A 10 -0.91 -35.74 -24.48
N LEU A 11 -0.61 -35.94 -23.19
CA LEU A 11 -0.96 -34.98 -22.13
C LEU A 11 -0.10 -33.71 -22.16
N SER A 12 1.14 -33.80 -22.67
CA SER A 12 2.03 -32.63 -22.84
C SER A 12 1.64 -31.71 -24.01
N LEU A 13 0.76 -32.15 -24.91
CA LEU A 13 0.27 -31.35 -26.05
C LEU A 13 -0.91 -30.44 -25.69
N PHE A 14 -1.50 -30.60 -24.50
CA PHE A 14 -2.58 -29.76 -23.98
C PHE A 14 -2.06 -28.71 -22.98
N ILE A 15 -0.94 -28.05 -23.30
CA ILE A 15 -0.52 -26.87 -22.54
C ILE A 15 -1.39 -25.70 -23.02
N PRO A 16 -2.27 -25.12 -22.17
CA PRO A 16 -2.95 -23.89 -22.53
C PRO A 16 -1.90 -22.81 -22.80
N GLN A 17 -1.89 -22.31 -24.04
CA GLN A 17 -1.10 -21.16 -24.43
C GLN A 17 -1.68 -19.94 -23.72
N VAL A 18 -1.03 -19.52 -22.64
CA VAL A 18 -1.33 -18.24 -22.00
C VAL A 18 -0.79 -17.15 -22.93
N TYR A 19 -1.69 -16.55 -23.70
CA TYR A 19 -1.37 -15.33 -24.44
C TYR A 19 -1.35 -14.18 -23.43
N ALA A 20 -0.17 -13.60 -23.19
CA ALA A 20 -0.08 -12.31 -22.56
C ALA A 20 -0.61 -11.28 -23.57
N ASP A 21 -1.75 -10.70 -23.28
CA ASP A 21 -2.24 -9.54 -24.02
C ASP A 21 -1.21 -8.42 -23.81
N LYS A 22 -0.53 -8.02 -24.90
CA LYS A 22 0.38 -6.89 -24.83
C LYS A 22 -0.50 -5.66 -24.68
N THR A 23 -0.65 -5.20 -23.44
CA THR A 23 -1.26 -3.91 -23.17
C THR A 23 -0.36 -2.84 -23.78
N ASP A 24 -0.71 -2.39 -24.99
CA ASP A 24 -0.08 -1.25 -25.65
C ASP A 24 -0.41 0.01 -24.83
N LEU A 25 0.41 0.28 -23.82
CA LEU A 25 0.31 1.51 -23.05
C LEU A 25 0.45 2.69 -24.02
N PRO A 26 -0.42 3.71 -23.96
CA PRO A 26 -0.29 4.89 -24.80
C PRO A 26 1.11 5.47 -24.62
N ILE A 27 1.81 5.72 -25.72
CA ILE A 27 3.17 6.24 -25.70
C ILE A 27 3.10 7.76 -25.66
N GLY A 28 3.61 8.33 -24.59
CA GLY A 28 3.76 9.76 -24.40
C GLY A 28 4.98 10.33 -25.15
N PRO A 29 5.29 11.63 -24.91
CA PRO A 29 6.43 12.29 -25.52
C PRO A 29 7.75 11.54 -25.27
N LEU A 30 8.64 11.54 -26.26
CA LEU A 30 9.97 10.88 -26.21
C LEU A 30 9.95 9.34 -26.15
N GLY A 31 8.86 8.69 -26.59
CA GLY A 31 8.79 7.23 -26.65
C GLY A 31 8.62 6.57 -25.27
N LYS A 32 8.24 7.33 -24.25
CA LYS A 32 7.99 6.83 -22.89
C LYS A 32 6.51 6.49 -22.70
N PRO A 33 6.14 5.58 -21.79
CA PRO A 33 4.74 5.35 -21.44
C PRO A 33 4.07 6.65 -20.97
N ASP A 34 2.86 6.91 -21.45
CA ASP A 34 2.01 8.00 -21.00
C ASP A 34 1.38 7.62 -19.65
N LEU A 35 1.80 8.33 -18.60
CA LEU A 35 1.29 8.17 -17.24
C LEU A 35 0.20 9.19 -16.91
N ASN A 36 -0.22 10.02 -17.87
CA ASN A 36 -1.25 11.04 -17.64
C ASN A 36 -2.57 10.39 -17.21
N GLY A 37 -3.09 10.78 -16.06
CA GLY A 37 -4.32 10.20 -15.54
C GLY A 37 -4.44 10.31 -14.03
N VAL A 38 -5.61 9.92 -13.53
CA VAL A 38 -5.85 9.80 -12.09
C VAL A 38 -5.44 8.39 -11.67
N TRP A 39 -4.54 8.33 -10.70
CA TRP A 39 -4.00 7.11 -10.14
C TRP A 39 -4.41 7.02 -8.68
N GLN A 40 -4.56 5.78 -8.23
CA GLN A 40 -4.82 5.47 -6.83
C GLN A 40 -3.92 4.30 -6.44
N VAL A 41 -3.34 4.41 -5.26
CA VAL A 41 -2.59 3.32 -4.66
C VAL A 41 -3.56 2.42 -3.91
N LEU A 42 -3.58 1.14 -4.25
CA LEU A 42 -4.44 0.14 -3.62
C LEU A 42 -3.59 -0.77 -2.72
N ASN A 43 -3.20 -0.25 -1.56
CA ASN A 43 -2.46 -1.02 -0.56
C ASN A 43 -2.86 -0.63 0.88
N SER A 44 -2.29 -1.34 1.86
CA SER A 44 -2.42 -1.02 3.29
C SER A 44 -1.16 -0.35 3.86
N ALA A 45 -0.22 0.03 2.98
CA ALA A 45 1.12 0.49 3.38
C ALA A 45 1.08 1.85 4.09
N ASN A 46 0.01 2.62 3.90
CA ASN A 46 -0.25 3.85 4.65
C ASN A 46 -0.26 3.63 6.17
N TYR A 47 -0.77 2.47 6.63
CA TYR A 47 -0.89 2.15 8.05
C TYR A 47 0.38 1.50 8.61
N ASN A 48 0.99 0.58 7.85
CA ASN A 48 2.28 0.00 8.16
C ASN A 48 2.92 -0.59 6.89
N LEU A 49 4.23 -0.38 6.73
CA LEU A 49 5.01 -0.97 5.65
C LEU A 49 5.24 -2.47 5.87
N GLU A 50 5.41 -2.89 7.12
CA GLU A 50 5.55 -4.29 7.50
C GLU A 50 4.17 -4.97 7.59
N ALA A 51 4.15 -6.31 7.50
CA ALA A 51 2.92 -7.07 7.67
C ALA A 51 2.28 -6.77 9.03
N HIS A 52 0.97 -6.60 9.05
CA HIS A 52 0.20 -6.29 10.26
C HIS A 52 -1.20 -6.89 10.23
N SER A 53 -1.70 -7.25 11.41
CA SER A 53 -3.08 -7.65 11.62
C SER A 53 -4.02 -6.44 11.61
N ALA A 54 -5.30 -6.68 11.34
CA ALA A 54 -6.32 -5.64 11.46
C ALA A 54 -6.38 -5.11 12.90
N SER A 55 -6.71 -3.83 13.06
CA SER A 55 -6.89 -3.17 14.34
C SER A 55 -8.20 -2.40 14.36
N ALA A 56 -8.86 -2.38 15.52
CA ALA A 56 -10.12 -1.65 15.68
C ALA A 56 -9.96 -0.13 15.53
N ALA A 57 -8.78 0.41 15.85
CA ALA A 57 -8.43 1.81 15.63
C ALA A 57 -6.91 2.00 15.45
N LEU A 58 -6.52 3.17 14.92
CA LEU A 58 -5.13 3.66 14.92
C LEU A 58 -4.57 3.82 16.34
N ALA A 59 -5.35 4.49 17.20
CA ALA A 59 -4.98 4.73 18.58
C ALA A 59 -5.66 3.71 19.51
N MET A 60 -4.88 2.74 19.96
CA MET A 60 -5.30 1.70 20.92
C MET A 60 -4.69 1.98 22.29
N ILE A 61 -5.48 1.72 23.34
CA ILE A 61 -5.02 1.75 24.73
C ILE A 61 -5.14 0.36 25.34
N GLU A 62 -4.38 0.13 26.42
CA GLU A 62 -4.47 -1.10 27.19
C GLU A 62 -5.86 -1.20 27.83
N GLY A 63 -6.55 -2.29 27.52
CA GLY A 63 -7.87 -2.61 28.08
C GLY A 63 -7.80 -3.77 29.07
N PRO A 64 -8.89 -4.06 29.77
CA PRO A 64 -8.91 -5.08 30.83
C PRO A 64 -8.74 -6.52 30.32
N VAL A 65 -9.02 -6.79 29.04
CA VAL A 65 -8.92 -8.14 28.43
C VAL A 65 -8.16 -8.11 27.11
N VAL A 66 -8.49 -7.14 26.25
CA VAL A 66 -7.81 -6.88 24.97
C VAL A 66 -7.59 -5.37 24.81
N PRO A 67 -6.64 -4.93 23.96
CA PRO A 67 -6.51 -3.51 23.63
C PRO A 67 -7.83 -2.96 23.09
N ILE A 68 -8.23 -1.77 23.55
CA ILE A 68 -9.46 -1.10 23.13
C ILE A 68 -9.14 0.23 22.44
N PRO A 69 -10.00 0.73 21.53
CA PRO A 69 -9.84 2.04 20.93
C PRO A 69 -9.80 3.17 21.97
N HIS A 70 -8.99 4.20 21.73
CA HIS A 70 -8.93 5.39 22.59
C HIS A 70 -10.29 6.11 22.64
N PRO A 71 -10.73 6.66 23.79
CA PRO A 71 -12.04 7.31 23.93
C PRO A 71 -12.33 8.42 22.90
N SER A 72 -11.29 9.13 22.45
CA SER A 72 -11.42 10.18 21.42
C SER A 72 -11.78 9.64 20.04
N VAL A 73 -11.45 8.38 19.73
CA VAL A 73 -11.64 7.78 18.39
C VAL A 73 -12.66 6.65 18.36
N VAL A 74 -13.14 6.18 19.51
CA VAL A 74 -14.12 5.07 19.59
C VAL A 74 -15.38 5.34 18.76
N ARG A 75 -15.81 6.61 18.68
CA ARG A 75 -16.99 7.02 17.89
C ARG A 75 -16.78 6.92 16.38
N LEU A 76 -15.54 6.85 15.89
CA LEU A 76 -15.27 6.64 14.46
C LEU A 76 -15.69 5.24 13.99
N GLY A 77 -15.78 4.27 14.91
CA GLY A 77 -16.16 2.90 14.57
C GLY A 77 -15.28 2.31 13.46
N ALA A 78 -15.90 1.67 12.48
CA ALA A 78 -15.18 1.05 11.35
C ALA A 78 -14.38 2.05 10.50
N VAL A 79 -14.76 3.33 10.47
CA VAL A 79 -14.04 4.37 9.70
C VAL A 79 -12.63 4.60 10.23
N GLY A 80 -12.42 4.45 11.54
CA GLY A 80 -11.11 4.60 12.17
C GLY A 80 -10.28 3.31 12.22
N SER A 81 -10.80 2.21 11.67
CA SER A 81 -10.16 0.89 11.76
C SER A 81 -8.98 0.75 10.77
N ILE A 82 -8.04 -0.14 11.11
CA ILE A 82 -6.90 -0.48 10.25
C ILE A 82 -7.17 -1.84 9.61
N PRO A 83 -7.19 -1.95 8.26
CA PRO A 83 -7.28 -3.22 7.58
C PRO A 83 -6.00 -4.04 7.76
N ALA A 84 -6.14 -5.37 7.76
CA ALA A 84 -4.97 -6.26 7.74
C ALA A 84 -4.17 -6.08 6.43
N GLY A 85 -2.86 -6.30 6.50
CA GLY A 85 -1.95 -6.06 5.39
C GLY A 85 -0.78 -7.02 5.39
N LEU A 86 -0.43 -7.52 4.20
CA LEU A 86 0.69 -8.46 3.99
C LEU A 86 2.07 -7.77 4.04
N GLY A 87 2.10 -6.44 4.08
CA GLY A 87 3.33 -5.65 4.01
C GLY A 87 3.84 -5.47 2.58
N VAL A 88 4.71 -4.47 2.40
CA VAL A 88 5.35 -4.12 1.11
C VAL A 88 6.87 -4.28 1.17
N VAL A 89 7.41 -4.73 2.30
CA VAL A 89 8.84 -4.83 2.55
C VAL A 89 9.35 -6.17 2.02
N GLU A 90 10.33 -6.11 1.12
CA GLU A 90 11.05 -7.30 0.65
C GLU A 90 11.77 -7.97 1.84
N GLY A 91 11.52 -9.26 2.05
CA GLY A 91 12.02 -9.99 3.24
C GLY A 91 11.18 -9.80 4.51
N GLY A 92 10.10 -9.02 4.45
CA GLY A 92 9.05 -8.95 5.48
C GLY A 92 9.31 -8.02 6.67
N SER A 93 10.57 -7.70 7.00
CA SER A 93 10.90 -6.78 8.09
C SER A 93 11.97 -5.77 7.70
N ILE A 94 11.79 -4.55 8.19
CA ILE A 94 12.72 -3.44 7.98
C ILE A 94 13.86 -3.58 9.00
N PRO A 95 15.13 -3.59 8.57
CA PRO A 95 16.27 -3.67 9.48
C PRO A 95 16.49 -2.34 10.21
N TYR A 96 15.66 -2.07 11.23
CA TYR A 96 15.72 -0.84 12.01
C TYR A 96 16.99 -0.76 12.84
N LYS A 97 17.55 0.45 12.94
CA LYS A 97 18.49 0.79 14.00
C LYS A 97 17.75 0.74 15.35
N LYS A 98 18.42 0.32 16.43
CA LYS A 98 17.81 0.19 17.78
C LYS A 98 17.09 1.46 18.25
N TRP A 99 17.64 2.65 17.96
CA TRP A 99 17.02 3.93 18.31
C TRP A 99 15.79 4.23 17.44
N ALA A 100 15.79 3.85 16.17
CA ALA A 100 14.69 4.07 15.24
C ALA A 100 13.48 3.21 15.59
N LEU A 101 13.73 1.96 16.01
CA LEU A 101 12.68 1.07 16.52
C LEU A 101 11.99 1.67 17.75
N LYS A 102 12.77 2.16 18.72
CA LYS A 102 12.24 2.84 19.92
C LYS A 102 11.42 4.08 19.57
N GLN A 103 11.89 4.89 18.61
CA GLN A 103 11.17 6.07 18.16
C GLN A 103 9.85 5.70 17.46
N ARG A 104 9.86 4.67 16.60
CA ARG A 104 8.67 4.14 15.94
C ARG A 104 7.62 3.72 16.96
N ASP A 105 8.02 2.93 17.96
CA ASP A 105 7.10 2.42 18.98
C ASP A 105 6.56 3.55 19.87
N LYS A 106 7.39 4.57 20.17
CA LYS A 106 6.96 5.79 20.87
C LYS A 106 5.93 6.59 20.05
N ASN A 107 6.17 6.78 18.76
CA ASN A 107 5.23 7.47 17.87
C ASN A 107 3.92 6.69 17.75
N LYS A 108 3.99 5.36 17.61
CA LYS A 108 2.81 4.49 17.53
C LYS A 108 1.95 4.57 18.79
N LYS A 109 2.56 4.62 19.98
CA LYS A 109 1.83 4.80 21.25
C LYS A 109 1.11 6.15 21.33
N ASN A 110 1.72 7.18 20.76
CA ASN A 110 1.20 8.56 20.76
C ASN A 110 0.73 8.96 19.36
N TRP A 111 -0.01 8.08 18.68
CA TRP A 111 -0.44 8.26 17.28
C TRP A 111 -1.20 9.57 17.09
N LEU A 112 -2.17 9.85 17.97
CA LEU A 112 -3.03 11.04 17.89
C LEU A 112 -2.24 12.36 17.86
N ASP A 113 -1.10 12.40 18.55
CA ASP A 113 -0.30 13.62 18.68
C ASP A 113 0.87 13.69 17.71
N ASN A 114 1.32 12.55 17.15
CA ASN A 114 2.56 12.47 16.38
C ASN A 114 2.36 12.09 14.92
N ASP A 115 1.16 11.68 14.55
CA ASP A 115 0.84 11.33 13.18
C ASP A 115 0.86 12.57 12.27
N PRO A 116 1.68 12.57 11.20
CA PRO A 116 1.74 13.68 10.25
C PRO A 116 0.42 13.94 9.52
N GLU A 117 -0.37 12.89 9.28
CA GLU A 117 -1.67 12.99 8.59
C GLU A 117 -2.68 13.73 9.47
N ILE A 118 -2.77 13.40 10.77
CA ILE A 118 -3.56 14.17 11.76
C ILE A 118 -3.10 15.64 11.87
N LYS A 119 -1.80 15.91 11.67
CA LYS A 119 -1.25 17.28 11.69
C LYS A 119 -1.45 18.06 10.40
N CYS A 120 -2.06 17.46 9.38
CA CYS A 120 -2.23 18.04 8.05
C CYS A 120 -0.90 18.45 7.40
N TYR A 121 0.19 17.72 7.65
CA TYR A 121 1.43 17.94 6.92
C TYR A 121 1.32 17.41 5.49
N LEU A 122 1.85 18.19 4.54
CA LEU A 122 1.83 17.77 3.14
C LEU A 122 2.71 16.52 3.00
N PRO A 123 2.21 15.47 2.32
CA PRO A 123 2.99 14.26 2.15
C PRO A 123 4.25 14.51 1.33
N GLY A 124 5.36 13.93 1.77
CA GLY A 124 6.65 14.06 1.07
C GLY A 124 6.65 13.32 -0.27
N VAL A 125 7.68 13.49 -1.10
CA VAL A 125 7.73 12.92 -2.48
C VAL A 125 7.42 11.42 -2.57
N ARG A 126 7.78 10.63 -1.55
CA ARG A 126 7.60 9.15 -1.56
C ARG A 126 6.25 8.70 -0.97
N GLU A 127 5.62 9.55 -0.18
CA GLU A 127 4.45 9.20 0.63
C GLU A 127 3.14 9.04 -0.20
N PRO A 128 2.87 9.85 -1.26
CA PRO A 128 1.74 9.63 -2.15
C PRO A 128 1.69 8.23 -2.79
N LEU A 129 2.82 7.53 -2.86
CA LEU A 129 2.91 6.17 -3.43
C LEU A 129 2.45 5.07 -2.46
N ILE A 130 2.20 5.41 -1.19
CA ILE A 130 1.68 4.49 -0.18
C ILE A 130 0.35 4.96 0.44
N CYS A 131 0.00 6.25 0.31
CA CYS A 131 -1.32 6.74 0.70
C CYS A 131 -2.38 6.35 -0.33
N THR A 132 -3.53 5.87 0.12
CA THR A 132 -4.66 5.45 -0.73
C THR A 132 -5.40 6.63 -1.41
N PHE A 133 -4.87 7.84 -1.31
CA PHE A 133 -5.43 9.04 -1.94
C PHE A 133 -5.27 9.01 -3.46
N LEU A 134 -6.20 9.69 -4.14
CA LEU A 134 -6.10 9.89 -5.57
C LEU A 134 -5.07 10.97 -5.87
N PHE A 135 -4.17 10.69 -6.80
CA PHE A 135 -3.23 11.67 -7.34
C PHE A 135 -3.22 11.62 -8.85
N ARG A 136 -2.96 12.76 -9.47
CA ARG A 136 -2.92 12.92 -10.91
C ARG A 136 -1.49 13.11 -11.38
N PHE A 137 -1.06 12.25 -12.29
CA PHE A 137 0.19 12.45 -13.02
C PHE A 137 -0.06 13.36 -14.22
N PHE A 138 0.85 14.31 -14.39
CA PHE A 138 0.93 15.15 -15.57
C PHE A 138 2.35 15.18 -16.11
N THR A 139 2.49 14.89 -17.39
CA THR A 139 3.76 14.97 -18.11
C THR A 139 3.79 16.26 -18.91
N VAL A 140 4.77 17.12 -18.62
CA VAL A 140 5.02 18.35 -19.40
C VAL A 140 6.44 18.28 -19.95
N LYS A 141 6.56 18.12 -21.28
CA LYS A 141 7.83 17.95 -22.01
C LYS A 141 8.70 16.79 -21.50
N LYS A 142 9.54 17.06 -20.49
CA LYS A 142 10.56 16.16 -19.92
C LYS A 142 10.43 15.95 -18.41
N GLN A 143 9.41 16.54 -17.79
CA GLN A 143 9.18 16.52 -16.35
C GLN A 143 7.83 15.85 -16.02
N TYR A 144 7.82 15.13 -14.90
CA TYR A 144 6.62 14.55 -14.31
C TYR A 144 6.19 15.38 -13.11
N PHE A 145 4.92 15.76 -13.08
CA PHE A 145 4.30 16.44 -11.94
C PHE A 145 3.29 15.50 -11.32
N LEU A 146 3.33 15.40 -9.99
CA LEU A 146 2.34 14.70 -9.20
C LEU A 146 1.48 15.74 -8.48
N LEU A 147 0.21 15.77 -8.84
CA LEU A 147 -0.79 16.63 -8.21
C LEU A 147 -1.68 15.74 -7.33
N MET A 148 -1.59 15.92 -6.03
CA MET A 148 -2.41 15.18 -5.09
C MET A 148 -3.59 16.03 -4.66
N SER A 149 -4.80 15.54 -4.91
CA SER A 149 -6.00 16.12 -4.34
C SER A 149 -6.21 15.50 -2.96
N MET A 150 -5.83 16.21 -1.90
CA MET A 150 -6.30 15.89 -0.57
C MET A 150 -7.76 16.30 -0.52
N GLN A 151 -8.67 15.35 -0.73
CA GLN A 151 -10.10 15.57 -0.57
C GLN A 151 -10.36 15.75 0.94
N VAL A 152 -10.24 16.98 1.42
CA VAL A 152 -10.76 17.34 2.74
C VAL A 152 -12.28 17.34 2.58
N PRO A 153 -13.02 16.46 3.29
CA PRO A 153 -14.48 16.48 3.26
C PRO A 153 -15.03 17.80 3.83
#